data_AF-A0A6J2H9U4-F1
#
_entry.id   AF-A0A6J2H9U4-F1
#
_cell.length_a   1.000
_cell.length_b   1.000
_cell.length_c   1.000
_cell.angle_alpha   90.00
_cell.angle_beta   90.00
_cell.angle_gamma   90.00
#
_symmetry.space_group_name_H-M   'P 1'
#
loop_
_entity.id
_entity.type
_entity.pdbx_description
1 polymer ?
#
loop_
_entity_poly.entity_id
_entity_poly.type
_entity_poly.pdbx_seq_one_letter_code
_entity_poly.pdbx_strand_id
1 'polypeptide(L)'
;MFDTHPNPLGPQLGRDQGGTERDLVVKPCLVMQEIGELCLQSAQCKSGCCHRDSGLSMARCAPKAAEFQECTPKSIYGVYYKCPCESGLTCDADKTIVGSITNTDFGVCKDPRGFYRSSAYARRP
;
A
#
# COMPACT_ATOMS: atom_id res chain seq x y z
N MET A 1 -15.16 50.23 27.43
CA MET A 1 -14.93 48.77 27.48
C MET A 1 -16.07 48.08 26.76
N PHE A 2 -15.74 47.02 26.00
CA PHE A 2 -16.56 46.23 25.07
C PHE A 2 -16.57 46.73 23.61
N ASP A 3 -15.46 46.39 22.93
CA ASP A 3 -15.37 46.21 21.48
C ASP A 3 -16.50 45.31 20.97
N THR A 4 -17.26 45.83 20.01
CA THR A 4 -18.13 45.05 19.13
C THR A 4 -17.45 45.02 17.76
N HIS A 5 -16.81 43.91 17.40
CA HIS A 5 -16.27 43.69 16.07
C HIS A 5 -17.40 43.43 15.08
N PRO A 6 -17.58 44.22 14.00
CA PRO A 6 -18.28 43.75 12.82
C PRO A 6 -17.34 42.87 11.99
N ASN A 7 -17.88 41.72 11.58
CA ASN A 7 -17.31 40.76 10.66
C ASN A 7 -17.36 41.32 9.21
N PRO A 8 -16.23 41.41 8.48
CA PRO A 8 -16.24 41.46 7.03
C PRO A 8 -15.84 40.09 6.47
N LEU A 9 -16.85 39.36 6.00
CA LEU A 9 -16.69 38.26 5.06
C LEU A 9 -16.17 38.81 3.72
N GLY A 10 -14.91 38.56 3.45
CA GLY A 10 -14.28 38.69 2.14
C GLY A 10 -13.17 37.64 2.01
N PRO A 11 -13.00 37.02 0.82
CA PRO A 11 -11.98 36.00 0.63
C PRO A 11 -10.59 36.65 0.64
N GLN A 12 -9.81 36.40 1.69
CA GLN A 12 -8.38 36.70 1.67
C GLN A 12 -7.70 35.72 0.73
N LEU A 13 -7.54 36.15 -0.52
CA LEU A 13 -6.63 35.60 -1.51
C LEU A 13 -5.20 35.70 -0.92
N GLY A 14 -4.80 34.64 -0.23
CA GLY A 14 -3.50 34.52 0.41
C GLY A 14 -2.40 34.42 -0.63
N ARG A 15 -1.62 35.51 -0.73
CA ARG A 15 -0.27 35.64 -1.30
C ARG A 15 0.38 34.33 -1.75
N ASP A 16 0.50 34.23 -3.07
CA ASP A 16 1.48 33.42 -3.77
C ASP A 16 2.88 33.76 -3.23
N GLN A 17 3.37 32.93 -2.32
CA GLN A 17 4.80 32.88 -2.05
C GLN A 17 5.38 32.11 -3.23
N GLY A 18 5.97 32.86 -4.17
CA GLY A 18 6.85 32.33 -5.19
C GLY A 18 8.01 31.56 -4.55
N GLY A 19 7.75 30.31 -4.24
CA GLY A 19 8.73 29.28 -3.98
C GLY A 19 9.07 28.65 -5.31
N THR A 20 10.35 28.61 -5.65
CA THR A 20 10.91 28.02 -6.86
C THR A 20 10.22 26.68 -7.19
N GLU A 21 9.39 26.71 -8.22
CA GLU A 21 8.55 25.65 -8.77
C GLU A 21 9.40 24.53 -9.44
N ARG A 22 10.25 23.85 -8.66
CA ARG A 22 11.16 22.80 -9.19
C ARG A 22 11.38 21.57 -8.31
N ASP A 23 10.55 21.31 -7.30
CA ASP A 23 10.76 20.15 -6.41
C ASP A 23 9.53 19.26 -6.18
N LEU A 24 8.43 19.46 -6.93
CA LEU A 24 7.18 18.70 -6.69
C LEU A 24 6.54 18.10 -7.94
N VAL A 25 7.30 17.74 -8.98
CA VAL A 25 6.73 16.97 -10.09
C VAL A 25 7.78 15.99 -10.61
N VAL A 26 7.61 14.73 -10.21
CA VAL A 26 8.41 13.55 -10.61
C VAL A 26 9.77 13.43 -9.90
N LYS A 27 9.74 12.90 -8.66
CA LYS A 27 10.82 11.98 -8.25
C LYS A 27 10.97 10.98 -9.40
N PRO A 28 12.15 10.85 -10.03
CA PRO A 28 12.32 9.90 -11.11
C PRO A 28 11.95 8.51 -10.57
N CYS A 29 11.24 7.70 -11.36
CA CYS A 29 10.94 6.29 -11.05
C CYS A 29 12.21 5.45 -10.76
N LEU A 30 13.40 6.05 -10.84
CA LEU A 30 14.71 5.51 -10.49
C LEU A 30 14.99 5.49 -8.99
N VAL A 31 14.33 6.32 -8.19
CA VAL A 31 14.54 6.33 -6.72
C VAL A 31 13.52 5.41 -6.05
N MET A 32 14.03 4.38 -5.36
CA MET A 32 13.22 3.55 -4.47
C MET A 32 12.64 4.40 -3.35
N GLN A 33 11.32 4.36 -3.19
CA GLN A 33 10.52 5.06 -2.18
C GLN A 33 10.39 4.25 -0.90
N GLU A 34 10.31 4.96 0.21
CA GLU A 34 10.12 4.40 1.55
C GLU A 34 8.63 4.24 1.89
N ILE A 35 8.32 3.53 2.98
CA ILE A 35 6.92 3.28 3.42
C ILE A 35 6.19 4.61 3.67
N GLY A 36 4.97 4.73 3.16
CA GLY A 36 4.12 5.91 3.29
C GLY A 36 4.29 6.96 2.18
N GLU A 37 5.33 6.85 1.35
CA GLU A 37 5.51 7.72 0.20
C GLU A 37 4.54 7.39 -0.94
N LEU A 38 4.22 8.38 -1.77
CA LEU A 38 3.31 8.23 -2.89
C LEU A 38 3.95 7.42 -4.02
N CYS A 39 3.24 6.40 -4.52
CA CYS A 39 3.73 5.50 -5.56
C CYS A 39 2.70 5.36 -6.70
N LEU A 40 3.18 5.16 -7.93
CA LEU A 40 2.33 4.71 -9.05
C LEU A 40 2.51 3.22 -9.36
N GLN A 41 3.61 2.62 -8.92
CA GLN A 41 3.94 1.24 -9.23
C GLN A 41 4.73 0.62 -8.10
N SER A 42 4.48 -0.66 -7.80
CA SER A 42 5.18 -1.40 -6.73
C SER A 42 6.70 -1.46 -6.95
N ALA A 43 7.16 -1.37 -8.20
CA ALA A 43 8.57 -1.28 -8.54
C ALA A 43 9.24 -0.02 -8.01
N GLN A 44 8.48 1.02 -7.65
CA GLN A 44 9.01 2.23 -7.05
C GLN A 44 9.22 2.09 -5.54
N CYS A 45 8.55 1.14 -4.88
CA CYS A 45 8.66 0.97 -3.44
C CYS A 45 9.79 0.00 -3.10
N LYS A 46 10.63 0.34 -2.13
CA LYS A 46 11.67 -0.56 -1.60
C LYS A 46 11.07 -1.84 -1.01
N SER A 47 9.88 -1.74 -0.42
CA SER A 47 9.10 -2.89 0.05
C SER A 47 8.55 -3.76 -1.09
N GLY A 48 8.50 -3.24 -2.33
CA GLY A 48 7.89 -3.92 -3.47
C GLY A 48 6.36 -4.00 -3.40
N CYS A 49 5.69 -3.19 -2.57
CA CYS A 49 4.24 -3.06 -2.54
C CYS A 49 3.80 -1.60 -2.60
N CYS A 50 3.02 -1.27 -3.62
CA CYS A 50 2.26 -0.03 -3.72
C CYS A 50 0.78 -0.31 -3.39
N HIS A 51 0.31 0.23 -2.27
CA HIS A 51 -1.01 -0.06 -1.69
C HIS A 51 -1.99 1.10 -1.92
N ARG A 52 -3.25 0.76 -2.17
CA ARG A 52 -4.36 1.72 -2.33
C ARG A 52 -5.61 1.19 -1.64
N ASP A 53 -6.32 2.06 -0.93
CA ASP A 53 -7.51 1.69 -0.18
C ASP A 53 -8.74 1.49 -1.08
N SER A 54 -8.79 2.19 -2.22
CA SER A 54 -9.90 2.15 -3.19
C SER A 54 -9.43 2.47 -4.62
N GLY A 55 -10.28 2.23 -5.61
CA GLY A 55 -9.95 2.48 -7.03
C GLY A 55 -9.68 3.94 -7.39
N LEU A 56 -10.12 4.89 -6.57
CA LEU A 56 -9.93 6.34 -6.76
C LEU A 56 -8.91 6.95 -5.78
N SER A 57 -8.44 6.18 -4.78
CA SER A 57 -7.50 6.68 -3.79
C SER A 57 -6.06 6.73 -4.33
N MET A 58 -5.31 7.72 -3.83
CA MET A 58 -3.86 7.81 -4.02
C MET A 58 -3.15 6.61 -3.40
N ALA A 59 -2.27 5.96 -4.17
CA ALA A 59 -1.51 4.81 -3.72
C ALA A 59 -0.21 5.21 -3.00
N ARG A 60 0.15 4.47 -1.95
CA ARG A 60 1.36 4.69 -1.15
C ARG A 60 2.12 3.39 -0.92
N CYS A 61 3.44 3.50 -0.74
CA CYS A 61 4.25 2.35 -0.42
C CYS A 61 3.86 1.78 0.95
N ALA A 62 3.71 0.46 1.03
CA ALA A 62 3.29 -0.23 2.24
C ALA A 62 4.19 -1.45 2.51
N PRO A 63 4.28 -1.91 3.76
CA PRO A 63 4.96 -3.17 4.07
C PRO A 63 4.23 -4.35 3.42
N LYS A 64 4.98 -5.41 3.08
CA LYS A 64 4.40 -6.67 2.66
C LYS A 64 3.67 -7.35 3.82
N ALA A 65 2.72 -8.23 3.51
CA ALA A 65 1.96 -8.95 4.51
C ALA A 65 2.83 -10.02 5.20
N ALA A 66 2.88 -9.98 6.53
CA ALA A 66 3.54 -10.98 7.36
C ALA A 66 2.69 -12.26 7.49
N GLU A 67 3.22 -13.30 8.15
CA GLU A 67 2.46 -14.53 8.40
C GLU A 67 1.15 -14.23 9.14
N PHE A 68 0.06 -14.90 8.74
CA PHE A 68 -1.30 -14.71 9.23
C PHE A 68 -1.97 -13.36 8.90
N GLN A 69 -1.30 -12.49 8.13
CA GLN A 69 -1.92 -11.24 7.65
C GLN A 69 -2.68 -11.46 6.34
N GLU A 70 -3.67 -10.60 6.11
CA GLU A 70 -4.43 -10.56 4.87
C GLU A 70 -3.52 -10.17 3.69
N CYS A 71 -3.68 -10.87 2.58
CA CYS A 71 -2.88 -10.68 1.39
C CYS A 71 -3.72 -10.79 0.12
N THR A 72 -3.13 -10.35 -0.99
CA THR A 72 -3.61 -10.67 -2.33
C THR A 72 -2.54 -11.43 -3.11
N PRO A 73 -2.94 -12.34 -4.03
CA PRO A 73 -2.02 -12.93 -4.98
C PRO A 73 -1.29 -11.86 -5.79
N LYS A 74 -0.04 -12.15 -6.12
CA LYS A 74 0.78 -11.26 -6.96
C LYS A 74 0.08 -11.03 -8.31
N SER A 75 -0.04 -9.78 -8.70
CA SER A 75 -0.77 -9.35 -9.90
C SER A 75 0.11 -8.50 -10.81
N ILE A 76 -0.18 -8.56 -12.11
CA ILE A 76 0.53 -7.81 -13.15
C ILE A 76 0.25 -6.31 -13.09
N TYR A 77 -0.84 -5.89 -12.44
CA TYR A 77 -1.21 -4.47 -12.32
C TYR A 77 -0.26 -3.66 -11.44
N GLY A 78 0.59 -4.33 -10.65
CA GLY A 78 1.68 -3.70 -9.91
C GLY A 78 1.25 -2.72 -8.83
N VAL A 79 -0.03 -2.65 -8.48
CA VAL A 79 -0.57 -1.86 -7.37
C VAL A 79 -1.74 -2.65 -6.77
N TYR A 80 -1.85 -2.66 -5.45
CA TYR A 80 -2.62 -3.65 -4.70
C TYR A 80 -3.57 -3.03 -3.68
N TYR A 81 -4.72 -3.68 -3.46
CA TYR A 81 -5.64 -3.36 -2.35
C TYR A 81 -5.22 -3.96 -1.02
N LYS A 82 -4.44 -5.05 -1.06
CA LYS A 82 -3.79 -5.70 0.09
C LYS A 82 -2.40 -6.10 -0.37
N CYS A 83 -1.36 -5.87 0.43
CA CYS A 83 -0.02 -6.19 -0.03
C CYS A 83 0.20 -7.72 -0.20
N PRO A 84 1.05 -8.14 -1.15
CA PRO A 84 1.47 -9.52 -1.23
C PRO A 84 2.31 -9.91 -0.01
N CYS A 85 2.41 -11.21 0.25
CA CYS A 85 3.18 -11.73 1.36
C CYS A 85 4.69 -11.45 1.25
N GLU A 86 5.35 -11.43 2.41
CA GLU A 86 6.80 -11.43 2.49
C GLU A 86 7.43 -12.65 1.78
N SER A 87 8.71 -12.52 1.43
CA SER A 87 9.45 -13.57 0.75
C SER A 87 9.49 -14.84 1.59
N GLY A 88 9.04 -15.96 1.02
CA GLY A 88 8.99 -17.26 1.72
C GLY A 88 7.62 -17.62 2.29
N LEU A 89 6.65 -16.71 2.23
CA LEU A 89 5.25 -16.97 2.57
C LEU A 89 4.41 -17.13 1.30
N THR A 90 3.34 -17.92 1.38
CA THR A 90 2.37 -18.10 0.29
C THR A 90 1.04 -17.48 0.69
N CYS A 91 0.44 -16.71 -0.22
CA CYS A 91 -0.90 -16.16 -0.02
C CYS A 91 -1.94 -17.25 -0.32
N ASP A 92 -2.58 -17.77 0.73
CA ASP A 92 -3.63 -18.78 0.63
C ASP A 92 -4.97 -18.09 0.39
N ALA A 93 -5.35 -17.95 -0.89
CA ALA A 93 -6.56 -17.28 -1.35
C ALA A 93 -7.31 -18.19 -2.33
N ASP A 94 -8.64 -18.23 -2.22
CA ASP A 94 -9.49 -18.89 -3.21
C ASP A 94 -9.49 -18.09 -4.51
N LYS A 95 -8.74 -18.57 -5.50
CA LYS A 95 -8.55 -17.87 -6.77
C LYS A 95 -9.80 -18.01 -7.65
N THR A 96 -10.58 -16.94 -7.77
CA THR A 96 -11.75 -16.90 -8.65
C THR A 96 -11.41 -16.20 -9.97
N ILE A 97 -12.07 -16.58 -11.08
CA ILE A 97 -11.85 -15.93 -12.39
C ILE A 97 -12.12 -14.42 -12.28
N VAL A 98 -13.20 -14.04 -11.60
CA VAL A 98 -13.55 -12.63 -11.38
C VAL A 98 -12.53 -11.94 -10.47
N GLY A 99 -12.18 -12.55 -9.32
CA GLY A 99 -11.25 -11.98 -8.36
C GLY A 99 -9.81 -11.83 -8.86
N SER A 100 -9.40 -12.67 -9.82
CA SER A 100 -8.11 -12.55 -10.50
C SER A 100 -8.07 -11.38 -11.49
N ILE A 101 -9.21 -11.08 -12.12
CA ILE A 101 -9.36 -9.92 -13.00
C ILE A 101 -9.45 -8.64 -12.17
N THR A 102 -10.23 -8.63 -11.08
CA THR A 102 -10.44 -7.45 -10.22
C THR A 102 -9.35 -7.25 -9.16
N ASN A 103 -8.41 -8.19 -9.02
CA ASN A 103 -7.40 -8.22 -7.96
C ASN A 103 -8.01 -8.17 -6.55
N THR A 104 -9.11 -8.88 -6.35
CA THR A 104 -9.83 -8.98 -5.07
C THR A 104 -9.90 -10.41 -4.54
N ASP A 105 -9.12 -11.33 -5.09
CA ASP A 105 -8.85 -12.60 -4.41
C ASP A 105 -8.05 -12.25 -3.15
N PHE A 106 -8.72 -12.22 -1.99
CA PHE A 106 -8.08 -12.00 -0.70
C PHE A 106 -7.85 -13.34 0.00
N GLY A 107 -6.70 -13.44 0.66
CA GLY A 107 -6.29 -14.62 1.38
C GLY A 107 -5.48 -14.28 2.61
N VAL A 108 -4.82 -15.28 3.16
CA VAL A 108 -3.96 -15.14 4.34
C VAL A 108 -2.57 -15.70 4.04
N CYS A 109 -1.52 -14.99 4.46
CA CYS A 109 -0.15 -15.46 4.31
C CYS A 109 0.13 -16.66 5.24
N LYS A 110 0.64 -17.75 4.68
CA LYS A 110 1.03 -18.95 5.41
C LYS A 110 2.45 -19.38 5.04
N ASP A 111 3.25 -19.84 6.01
CA ASP A 111 4.53 -20.48 5.70
C ASP A 111 4.28 -21.90 5.15
N PRO A 112 4.66 -22.21 3.89
CA PRO A 112 4.56 -23.56 3.35
C PRO A 112 5.36 -24.60 4.17
N ARG A 113 6.37 -24.18 4.93
CA ARG A 113 7.17 -25.03 5.83
C ARG A 113 6.55 -25.19 7.21
N GLY A 114 5.57 -24.35 7.58
CA GLY A 114 4.79 -24.51 8.81
C GLY A 114 4.10 -25.88 8.86
N PHE A 115 3.64 -26.38 7.71
CA PHE A 115 3.10 -27.73 7.57
C PHE A 115 4.12 -28.82 7.89
N TYR A 116 5.35 -28.69 7.39
CA TYR A 116 6.43 -29.65 7.67
C TYR A 116 6.87 -29.61 9.14
N ARG A 117 6.93 -28.42 9.74
CA ARG A 117 7.35 -28.23 11.13
C ARG A 117 6.27 -28.69 12.13
N SER A 118 5.00 -28.45 11.83
CA SER A 118 3.85 -29.00 12.56
C SER A 118 3.79 -30.52 12.45
N SER A 119 3.98 -31.07 11.24
CA SER A 119 4.03 -32.53 11.01
C SER A 119 5.26 -33.21 11.63
N ALA A 120 6.35 -32.46 11.85
CA ALA A 120 7.54 -32.93 12.56
C ALA A 120 7.39 -32.81 14.09
N TYR A 121 6.67 -31.79 14.59
CA TYR A 121 6.35 -31.65 16.02
C TYR A 121 5.32 -32.69 16.46
N ALA A 122 4.31 -32.97 15.63
CA ALA A 122 3.33 -34.05 15.83
C ALA A 122 3.93 -35.47 15.67
N ARG A 123 5.19 -35.58 15.22
CA ARG A 123 5.96 -36.83 15.11
C ARG A 123 7.04 -36.97 16.18
N ARG A 124 7.10 -36.09 17.19
CA ARG A 124 7.96 -36.31 18.36
C ARG A 124 7.22 -37.24 19.34
N PRO A 125 7.81 -38.39 19.71
CA PRO A 125 7.22 -39.34 20.66
C PRO A 125 7.18 -38.79 22.09
#